data_AF-A0A164E5X4-F1
#
_entry.id   AF-A0A164E5X4-F1
#
_cell.length_a   1.000
_cell.length_b   1.000
_cell.length_c   1.000
_cell.angle_alpha   90.00
_cell.angle_beta   90.00
_cell.angle_gamma   90.00
#
_symmetry.space_group_name_H-M   'P 1'
#
loop_
_entity.id
_entity.type
_entity.pdbx_description
1 polymer ?
#
loop_
_entity_poly.entity_id
_entity_poly.type
_entity_poly.pdbx_seq_one_letter_code
_entity_poly.pdbx_strand_id
1 'polypeptide(L)'
;IRASDLRSVLEDKLLKEITIRFVDKINEPANSNFVKDILIYDLCGYMIHTRKSMSKCPDCYNSLRCEELEFPEDFTADHYTRIRNKGFLIFVTVNMFQTFRVIEKVIEGHFEPIGQI
;
A
#
# COMPACT_ATOMS: atom_id res chain seq x y z
N ILE A 1 -16.35 -34.61 4.13
CA ILE A 1 -16.59 -33.15 4.20
C ILE A 1 -17.85 -32.88 3.38
N ARG A 2 -18.90 -32.26 3.95
CA ARG A 2 -20.10 -31.93 3.16
C ARG A 2 -19.81 -30.71 2.30
N ALA A 3 -20.49 -30.58 1.16
CA ALA A 3 -20.30 -29.44 0.27
C ALA A 3 -20.58 -28.08 0.96
N SER A 4 -21.48 -28.07 1.95
CA SER A 4 -21.76 -26.91 2.82
C SER A 4 -20.54 -26.45 3.61
N ASP A 5 -19.80 -27.40 4.17
CA ASP A 5 -18.66 -27.11 5.06
C ASP A 5 -17.47 -26.59 4.23
N LEU A 6 -17.30 -27.13 3.01
CA LEU A 6 -16.28 -26.64 2.08
C LEU A 6 -16.60 -25.22 1.59
N ARG A 7 -17.88 -24.92 1.34
CA ARG A 7 -18.33 -23.60 0.92
C ARG A 7 -18.11 -22.54 2.00
N SER A 8 -18.44 -22.81 3.26
CA SER A 8 -18.23 -21.83 4.34
C SER A 8 -16.74 -21.55 4.54
N VAL A 9 -15.89 -22.58 4.48
CA VAL A 9 -14.43 -22.41 4.60
C VAL A 9 -13.85 -21.59 3.45
N LEU A 10 -14.40 -21.75 2.23
CA LEU A 10 -14.00 -20.94 1.08
C LEU A 10 -14.46 -19.49 1.22
N GLU A 11 -15.71 -19.26 1.66
CA GLU A 11 -16.25 -17.92 1.93
C GLU A 11 -15.41 -17.20 3.00
N ASP A 12 -15.08 -17.86 4.12
CA ASP A 12 -14.23 -17.30 5.18
C ASP A 12 -12.80 -16.99 4.71
N LYS A 13 -12.20 -17.88 3.91
CA LYS A 13 -10.88 -17.62 3.32
C LYS A 13 -10.92 -16.45 2.34
N LEU A 14 -11.95 -16.37 1.51
CA LEU A 14 -12.11 -15.26 0.56
C LEU A 14 -12.28 -13.94 1.32
N LEU A 15 -13.18 -13.91 2.31
CA LEU A 15 -13.41 -12.76 3.16
C LEU A 15 -12.12 -12.30 3.84
N LYS A 16 -11.35 -13.24 4.42
CA LYS A 16 -10.07 -12.92 5.05
C LYS A 16 -9.06 -12.32 4.06
N GLU A 17 -8.89 -12.91 2.88
CA GLU A 17 -7.97 -12.40 1.86
C GLU A 17 -8.42 -11.04 1.31
N ILE A 18 -9.73 -10.83 1.16
CA ILE A 18 -10.32 -9.54 0.79
C ILE A 18 -10.04 -8.51 1.89
N THR A 19 -10.30 -8.82 3.17
CA THR A 19 -10.02 -7.91 4.30
C THR A 19 -8.53 -7.59 4.44
N ILE A 20 -7.63 -8.51 4.09
CA ILE A 20 -6.18 -8.23 4.07
C ILE A 20 -5.82 -7.28 2.94
N ARG A 21 -6.44 -7.39 1.75
CA ARG A 21 -6.19 -6.50 0.60
C ARG A 21 -6.82 -5.12 0.79
N PHE A 22 -8.01 -5.07 1.35
CA PHE A 22 -8.80 -3.86 1.60
C PHE A 22 -8.74 -3.54 3.09
N VAL A 23 -7.59 -3.02 3.53
CA VAL A 23 -7.47 -2.46 4.88
C VAL A 23 -8.22 -1.13 4.91
N ASP A 24 -9.48 -1.17 5.32
CA ASP A 24 -10.37 0.00 5.43
C ASP A 24 -9.97 0.97 6.57
N LYS A 25 -9.02 0.57 7.43
CA LYS A 25 -8.54 1.39 8.54
C LYS A 25 -7.08 1.71 8.36
N ILE A 26 -6.82 2.89 7.79
CA ILE A 26 -5.53 3.52 7.90
C ILE A 26 -5.46 4.05 9.33
N ASN A 27 -4.71 3.37 10.21
CA ASN A 27 -4.33 3.96 11.48
C ASN A 27 -3.36 5.10 11.17
N GLU A 28 -3.91 6.26 10.81
CA GLU A 28 -3.10 7.44 10.61
C GLU A 28 -2.46 7.82 11.95
N PRO A 29 -1.12 7.89 12.03
CA PRO A 29 -0.49 8.47 13.20
C PRO A 29 -1.03 9.90 13.35
N ALA A 30 -1.34 10.30 14.59
CA ALA A 30 -1.95 11.60 14.91
C ALA A 30 -1.20 12.83 14.35
N ASN A 31 0.04 12.66 13.86
CA ASN A 31 0.89 13.66 13.23
C ASN A 31 1.42 13.17 11.86
N SER A 32 0.56 12.61 11.00
CA SER A 32 0.95 12.27 9.62
C SER A 32 1.33 13.56 8.87
N ASN A 33 2.53 13.58 8.26
CA ASN A 33 2.92 14.71 7.42
C ASN A 33 2.38 14.46 6.01
N PHE A 34 1.31 15.17 5.66
CA PHE A 34 0.62 15.06 4.38
C PHE A 34 1.56 15.11 3.16
N VAL A 35 2.50 16.06 3.13
CA VAL A 35 3.43 16.21 2.00
C VAL A 35 4.36 14.99 1.92
N LYS A 36 4.85 14.51 3.06
CA LYS A 36 5.71 13.35 3.13
C LYS A 36 4.97 12.08 2.67
N ASP A 37 3.73 11.90 3.11
CA ASP A 37 2.92 10.74 2.73
C ASP A 37 2.63 10.71 1.21
N ILE A 38 2.37 11.87 0.59
CA ILE A 38 2.28 12.00 -0.87
C ILE A 38 3.59 11.56 -1.56
N LEU A 39 4.75 12.01 -1.06
CA LEU A 39 6.04 11.69 -1.65
C LEU A 39 6.39 10.22 -1.52
N ILE A 40 6.12 9.61 -0.35
CA ILE A 40 6.27 8.17 -0.13
C ILE A 40 5.38 7.40 -1.09
N TYR A 41 4.13 7.83 -1.27
CA TYR A 41 3.20 7.17 -2.18
C TYR A 41 3.68 7.23 -3.64
N ASP A 42 4.09 8.41 -4.13
CA ASP A 42 4.66 8.55 -5.48
C ASP A 42 5.90 7.67 -5.68
N LEU A 43 6.75 7.59 -4.64
CA LEU A 43 7.93 6.70 -4.64
C LEU A 43 7.54 5.23 -4.75
N CYS A 44 6.48 4.78 -4.08
CA CYS A 44 6.01 3.40 -4.20
C CYS A 44 5.65 3.05 -5.66
N GLY A 45 4.89 3.92 -6.33
CA GLY A 45 4.54 3.74 -7.74
C GLY A 45 5.77 3.69 -8.65
N TYR A 46 6.73 4.60 -8.41
CA TYR A 46 8.01 4.63 -9.11
C TYR A 46 8.82 3.35 -8.91
N MET A 47 8.89 2.82 -7.69
CA MET A 47 9.64 1.61 -7.36
C MET A 47 9.08 0.38 -8.09
N ILE A 48 7.76 0.23 -8.11
CA ILE A 48 7.10 -0.86 -8.87
C ILE A 48 7.37 -0.70 -10.36
N HIS A 49 7.28 0.53 -10.89
CA HIS A 49 7.49 0.79 -12.30
C HIS A 49 8.91 0.45 -12.76
N THR A 50 9.91 0.86 -11.98
CA THR A 50 11.33 0.71 -12.34
C THR A 50 11.90 -0.66 -12.00
N ARG A 51 11.33 -1.37 -11.02
CA ARG A 51 11.85 -2.65 -10.53
C ARG A 51 10.93 -3.84 -10.80
N LYS A 52 10.27 -3.87 -11.96
CA LYS A 52 9.39 -4.98 -12.38
C LYS A 52 10.06 -6.35 -12.28
N SER A 53 11.36 -6.43 -12.49
CA SER A 53 12.15 -7.67 -12.43
C SER A 53 12.38 -8.21 -11.01
N MET A 54 12.06 -7.45 -9.96
CA MET A 54 12.29 -7.89 -8.58
C MET A 54 11.32 -8.98 -8.11
N SER A 55 10.13 -9.08 -8.70
CA SER A 55 9.23 -10.22 -8.48
C SER A 55 9.15 -11.07 -9.73
N LYS A 56 9.52 -12.35 -9.60
CA LYS A 56 9.28 -13.35 -10.66
C LYS A 56 7.85 -13.90 -10.62
N CYS A 57 7.08 -13.59 -9.58
CA CYS A 57 5.71 -14.02 -9.41
C CYS A 57 4.76 -12.90 -9.87
N PRO A 58 3.97 -13.12 -10.95
CA PRO A 58 3.00 -12.14 -11.43
C PRO A 58 1.95 -11.78 -10.37
N ASP A 59 1.48 -12.76 -9.60
CA ASP A 59 0.45 -12.54 -8.58
C ASP A 59 0.97 -11.64 -7.45
N CYS A 60 2.21 -11.88 -6.99
CA CYS A 60 2.85 -11.02 -6.00
C CYS A 60 3.10 -9.61 -6.54
N TYR A 61 3.43 -9.47 -7.83
CA TYR A 61 3.61 -8.15 -8.44
C TYR A 61 2.28 -7.41 -8.53
N ASN A 62 1.21 -8.10 -8.93
CA ASN A 62 -0.12 -7.53 -9.06
C ASN A 62 -0.73 -7.19 -7.69
N SER A 63 -0.40 -7.94 -6.62
CA SER A 63 -0.90 -7.63 -5.27
C SER A 63 -0.35 -6.31 -4.67
N LEU A 64 0.70 -5.74 -5.27
CA LEU A 64 1.27 -4.45 -4.83
C LEU A 64 0.60 -3.25 -5.53
N ARG A 65 -0.22 -3.51 -6.55
CA ARG A 65 -0.85 -2.50 -7.41
C ARG A 65 -2.36 -2.56 -7.23
N CYS A 66 -3.00 -1.44 -7.49
CA CYS A 66 -4.45 -1.35 -7.54
C CYS A 66 -4.88 -0.35 -8.61
N GLU A 67 -6.18 -0.28 -8.81
CA GLU A 67 -6.85 0.74 -9.60
C GLU A 67 -7.25 1.93 -8.72
N GLU A 68 -7.48 3.08 -9.36
CA GLU A 68 -7.84 4.32 -8.66
C GLU A 68 -9.16 4.19 -7.87
N LEU A 69 -10.08 3.36 -8.35
CA LEU A 69 -11.40 3.12 -7.73
C LEU A 69 -11.32 2.20 -6.51
N GLU A 70 -10.17 1.59 -6.23
CA GLU A 70 -9.99 0.67 -5.10
C GLU A 70 -9.55 1.38 -3.81
N PHE A 71 -9.39 2.70 -3.83
CA PHE A 71 -9.03 3.47 -2.64
C PHE A 71 -10.23 3.80 -1.75
N PRO A 72 -10.06 3.76 -0.42
CA PRO A 72 -10.99 4.40 0.51
C PRO A 72 -11.21 5.88 0.18
N GLU A 73 -12.41 6.41 0.42
CA GLU A 73 -12.75 7.81 0.11
C GLU A 73 -11.86 8.83 0.87
N ASP A 74 -11.34 8.44 2.03
CA ASP A 74 -10.49 9.25 2.91
C ASP A 74 -8.99 9.05 2.64
N PHE A 75 -8.60 8.23 1.67
CA PHE A 75 -7.20 8.06 1.33
C PHE A 75 -6.69 9.27 0.55
N THR A 76 -5.78 10.03 1.16
CA THR A 76 -5.29 11.29 0.57
C THR A 76 -3.90 11.20 -0.06
N ALA A 77 -3.16 10.13 0.22
CA ALA A 77 -1.78 9.99 -0.26
C ALA A 77 -1.68 9.78 -1.79
N ASP A 78 -2.73 9.26 -2.43
CA ASP A 78 -2.79 9.09 -3.88
C ASP A 78 -3.11 10.39 -4.64
N HIS A 79 -3.60 11.42 -3.94
CA HIS A 79 -4.17 12.62 -4.55
C HIS A 79 -3.25 13.29 -5.59
N TYR A 80 -1.97 13.43 -5.25
CA TYR A 80 -0.97 13.99 -6.17
C TYR A 80 -0.73 13.08 -7.39
N THR A 81 -0.68 11.77 -7.16
CA THR A 81 -0.53 10.78 -8.24
C THR A 81 -1.71 10.86 -9.19
N ARG A 82 -2.93 10.92 -8.64
CA ARG A 82 -4.18 11.05 -9.38
C ARG A 82 -4.21 12.30 -10.27
N ILE A 83 -3.88 13.47 -9.72
CA ILE A 83 -3.89 14.74 -10.48
C ILE A 83 -2.92 14.71 -11.66
N ARG A 84 -1.73 14.12 -11.49
CA ARG A 84 -0.69 14.15 -12.52
C ARG A 84 -0.72 12.94 -13.45
N ASN A 85 -1.56 11.94 -13.16
CA ASN A 85 -1.60 10.71 -13.94
C ASN A 85 -2.16 10.97 -15.34
N LYS A 86 -1.36 10.67 -16.36
CA LYS A 86 -1.77 10.70 -17.77
C LYS A 86 -1.95 9.27 -18.34
N GLY A 87 -2.22 8.29 -17.47
CA GLY A 87 -2.38 6.88 -17.81
C GLY A 87 -1.12 6.01 -17.64
N PHE A 88 -0.02 6.57 -17.13
CA PHE A 88 1.27 5.87 -17.03
C PHE A 88 1.76 5.66 -15.59
N LEU A 89 1.17 6.34 -14.62
CA LEU A 89 1.56 6.19 -13.22
C LEU A 89 0.90 4.95 -12.62
N ILE A 90 1.63 4.31 -11.71
CA ILE A 90 1.19 3.10 -11.03
C ILE A 90 0.59 3.51 -9.69
N PHE A 91 -0.71 3.25 -9.53
CA PHE A 91 -1.36 3.23 -8.23
C PHE A 91 -0.95 1.96 -7.47
N VAL A 92 -0.66 2.13 -6.19
CA VAL A 92 -0.20 1.08 -5.29
C VAL A 92 -1.20 0.84 -4.18
N THR A 93 -1.27 -0.40 -3.69
CA THR A 93 -2.18 -0.75 -2.59
C THR A 93 -1.82 -0.01 -1.30
N VAL A 94 -2.81 0.19 -0.44
CA VAL A 94 -2.63 0.81 0.88
C VAL A 94 -1.57 0.07 1.71
N ASN A 95 -1.53 -1.26 1.63
CA ASN A 95 -0.52 -2.08 2.32
C ASN A 95 0.91 -1.79 1.88
N MET A 96 1.12 -1.60 0.57
CA MET A 96 2.43 -1.23 0.03
C MET A 96 2.86 0.14 0.57
N PHE A 97 1.95 1.12 0.52
CA PHE A 97 2.17 2.44 1.07
C PHE A 97 2.51 2.40 2.57
N GLN A 98 1.70 1.71 3.38
CA GLN A 98 1.95 1.57 4.83
C GLN A 98 3.30 0.91 5.12
N THR A 99 3.69 -0.10 4.34
CA THR A 99 5.00 -0.74 4.47
C THR A 99 6.12 0.28 4.22
N PHE A 100 6.00 1.08 3.17
CA PHE A 100 6.99 2.11 2.85
C PHE A 100 7.03 3.24 3.88
N ARG A 101 5.91 3.60 4.53
CA ARG A 101 5.93 4.53 5.67
C ARG A 101 6.76 4.02 6.84
N VAL A 102 6.66 2.72 7.14
CA VAL A 102 7.46 2.09 8.20
C VAL A 102 8.94 2.09 7.80
N ILE A 103 9.24 1.75 6.55
CA ILE A 103 10.62 1.79 6.02
C ILE A 103 11.20 3.20 6.12
N GLU A 104 10.46 4.22 5.66
CA GLU A 104 10.91 5.62 5.71
C GLU A 104 11.19 6.06 7.15
N LYS A 105 10.31 5.68 8.10
CA LYS A 105 10.53 5.98 9.52
C LYS A 105 11.81 5.35 10.07
N VAL A 106 12.14 4.12 9.66
CA VAL A 106 13.41 3.46 10.04
C VAL A 106 14.60 4.19 9.42
N ILE A 107 14.50 4.58 8.15
CA ILE A 107 15.53 5.33 7.43
C ILE A 107 15.79 6.67 8.11
N GLU A 108 14.76 7.45 8.43
CA GLU A 108 14.89 8.72 9.14
C GLU A 108 15.62 8.58 10.47
N GLY A 109 15.33 7.51 11.22
CA GLY A 109 16.02 7.22 12.49
C GLY A 109 17.53 7.02 12.34
N HIS A 110 18.03 6.65 11.15
CA HIS A 110 19.46 6.59 10.89
C HIS A 110 20.12 7.97 10.67
N PHE A 111 19.32 9.00 10.39
CA PHE A 111 19.78 10.38 10.19
C PHE A 111 19.54 11.28 11.42
N GLU A 112 18.88 10.76 12.46
CA GLU A 112 18.78 11.46 13.74
C GLU A 112 20.17 11.54 14.40
N PRO A 113 20.61 12.73 14.86
CA PRO A 113 21.91 12.87 15.51
C PRO A 113 22.00 11.98 16.74
N ILE A 114 23.03 11.15 16.83
CA ILE A 114 23.33 10.39 18.05
C ILE A 114 23.66 11.39 19.16
N GLY A 115 22.78 11.53 20.17
CA GLY A 115 23.10 12.21 21.43
C GLY A 115 22.35 13.50 21.79
N GLN A 116 21.08 13.65 21.42
CA GLN A 116 20.20 14.64 22.10
C GLN A 116 19.31 13.94 23.13
N ILE A 117 19.91 13.56 24.26
CA ILE A 117 19.25 13.32 25.56
C ILE A 117 19.93 14.22 26.57
#